data_AF-A0A6A8DAG6-F1
#
_entry.id   AF-A0A6A8DAG6-F1
#
_cell.length_a   1.000
_cell.length_b   1.000
_cell.length_c   1.000
_cell.angle_alpha   90.00
_cell.angle_beta   90.00
_cell.angle_gamma   90.00
#
_symmetry.space_group_name_H-M   'P 1'
#
loop_
_entity.id
_entity.type
_entity.pdbx_description
1 polymer ?
#
loop_
_entity_poly.entity_id
_entity_poly.type
_entity_poly.pdbx_seq_one_letter_code
_entity_poly.pdbx_strand_id
1 'polypeptide(L)'
;MKRCKVCRKKPRIRRRVNNEGILFCSDDCYEEFEDSPDDIDHPYINDYEAIRYEYIQWMNNYVDDLYMYWLYGAPKKESLLEQIDDLLGEFIDFYALEGQDGVFSAEIYNYLIDFEQLQKEIRNFEVDEKELKKRREVLYEEKRRRTEKEMWG
;
A
#
# COMPACT_ATOMS: atom_id res chain seq x y z
N MET A 1 -5.18 -18.94 -5.71
CA MET A 1 -4.33 -17.76 -5.95
C MET A 1 -3.26 -18.12 -6.97
N LYS A 2 -3.16 -17.36 -8.07
CA LYS A 2 -2.17 -17.60 -9.14
C LYS A 2 -0.74 -17.34 -8.63
N ARG A 3 0.27 -17.97 -9.23
CA ARG A 3 1.70 -17.80 -8.91
C ARG A 3 2.35 -16.83 -9.91
N CYS A 4 3.43 -16.18 -9.49
CA CYS A 4 4.25 -15.35 -10.38
C CYS A 4 4.67 -16.14 -11.63
N LYS A 5 4.58 -15.52 -12.80
CA LYS A 5 4.97 -16.12 -14.07
C LYS A 5 6.46 -16.49 -14.12
N VAL A 6 7.33 -15.61 -13.62
CA VAL A 6 8.79 -15.77 -13.67
C VAL A 6 9.29 -16.67 -12.53
N CYS A 7 9.23 -16.22 -11.28
CA CYS A 7 9.87 -16.93 -10.17
C CYS A 7 8.98 -17.97 -9.46
N ARG A 8 7.72 -18.15 -9.88
CA ARG A 8 6.72 -19.08 -9.30
C ARG A 8 6.39 -18.87 -7.82
N LYS A 9 6.86 -17.78 -7.20
CA LYS A 9 6.50 -17.39 -5.83
C LYS A 9 5.05 -16.91 -5.76
N LYS A 10 4.46 -16.99 -4.57
CA LYS A 10 3.13 -16.45 -4.28
C LYS A 10 3.24 -14.91 -4.23
N PRO A 11 2.51 -14.17 -5.09
CA PRO A 11 2.51 -12.72 -5.05
C PRO A 11 1.98 -12.20 -3.70
N ARG A 12 2.45 -11.01 -3.30
CA ARG A 12 2.03 -10.32 -2.07
C ARG A 12 1.60 -8.90 -2.44
N ILE A 13 1.81 -7.94 -1.54
CA ILE A 13 1.46 -6.53 -1.70
C ILE A 13 2.07 -5.93 -2.99
N ARG A 14 3.30 -6.32 -3.36
CA ARG A 14 4.00 -5.82 -4.57
C ARG A 14 3.59 -6.50 -5.87
N ARG A 15 2.49 -7.25 -5.88
CA ARG A 15 2.03 -7.95 -7.11
C ARG A 15 1.83 -6.94 -8.24
N ARG A 16 2.02 -7.40 -9.47
CA ARG A 16 1.80 -6.64 -10.70
C ARG A 16 1.13 -7.52 -11.73
N VAL A 17 0.24 -6.98 -12.53
CA VAL A 17 -0.23 -7.61 -13.76
C VAL A 17 0.08 -6.74 -14.97
N ASN A 18 0.08 -7.33 -16.15
CA ASN A 18 0.11 -6.62 -17.44
C ASN A 18 -1.28 -6.59 -18.08
N ASN A 19 -1.41 -5.96 -19.26
CA ASN A 19 -2.67 -5.85 -19.99
C ASN A 19 -3.31 -7.21 -20.38
N GLU A 20 -2.51 -8.28 -20.50
CA GLU A 20 -2.97 -9.65 -20.76
C GLU A 20 -3.37 -10.42 -19.48
N GLY A 21 -3.20 -9.83 -18.30
CA GLY A 21 -3.51 -10.46 -17.01
C GLY A 21 -2.48 -11.49 -16.56
N ILE A 22 -1.26 -11.42 -17.09
CA ILE A 22 -0.11 -12.18 -16.60
C ILE A 22 0.30 -11.59 -15.25
N LEU A 23 0.44 -12.45 -14.25
CA LEU A 23 0.71 -12.06 -12.87
C LEU A 23 2.19 -12.20 -12.50
N PHE A 24 2.73 -11.15 -11.90
CA PHE A 24 4.09 -11.02 -11.40
C PHE A 24 4.07 -10.70 -9.90
N CYS A 25 5.12 -11.10 -9.17
CA CYS A 25 5.22 -10.82 -7.74
C CYS A 25 5.94 -9.51 -7.38
N SER A 26 6.59 -8.88 -8.37
CA SER A 26 7.37 -7.65 -8.25
C SER A 26 7.57 -7.04 -9.63
N ASP A 27 8.01 -5.78 -9.67
CA ASP A 27 8.41 -5.10 -10.90
C ASP A 27 9.64 -5.79 -11.54
N ASP A 28 10.62 -6.25 -10.74
CA ASP A 28 11.75 -7.04 -11.26
C ASP A 28 11.30 -8.28 -12.06
N CYS A 29 10.28 -9.01 -11.58
CA CYS A 29 9.76 -10.16 -12.30
C CYS A 29 8.95 -9.79 -13.54
N TYR A 30 8.43 -8.57 -13.62
CA TYR A 30 7.75 -8.05 -14.80
C TYR A 30 8.79 -7.64 -15.85
N GLU A 31 9.83 -6.91 -15.45
CA GLU A 31 10.93 -6.48 -16.32
C GLU A 31 11.77 -7.65 -16.86
N GLU A 32 11.96 -8.71 -16.06
CA GLU A 32 12.66 -9.93 -16.50
C GLU A 32 11.86 -10.77 -17.52
N PHE A 33 10.57 -10.49 -17.72
CA PHE A 33 9.72 -11.29 -18.60
C PHE A 33 9.85 -10.84 -20.05
N GLU A 34 10.70 -11.55 -20.83
CA GLU A 34 11.02 -11.23 -22.23
C GLU A 34 9.81 -11.14 -23.17
N ASP A 35 8.74 -11.89 -22.88
CA ASP A 35 7.50 -11.92 -23.67
C ASP A 35 6.42 -10.98 -23.11
N SER A 36 6.78 -9.97 -22.30
CA SER A 36 5.76 -9.04 -21.78
C SER A 36 5.23 -8.17 -22.92
N PRO A 37 3.90 -8.09 -23.10
CA PRO A 37 3.28 -7.05 -23.91
C PRO A 37 3.74 -5.68 -23.44
N ASP A 38 3.87 -4.75 -24.39
CA ASP A 38 4.12 -3.35 -24.07
C ASP A 38 2.85 -2.70 -23.52
N ASP A 39 2.86 -2.42 -22.22
CA ASP A 39 1.75 -1.78 -21.52
C ASP A 39 1.78 -0.25 -21.67
N ILE A 40 2.86 0.34 -22.21
CA ILE A 40 3.11 1.80 -22.20
C ILE A 40 2.00 2.59 -22.88
N ASP A 41 1.41 2.04 -23.94
CA ASP A 41 0.36 2.72 -24.71
C ASP A 41 -1.07 2.42 -24.19
N HIS A 42 -1.22 1.63 -23.13
CA HIS A 42 -2.54 1.28 -22.62
C HIS A 42 -3.19 2.48 -21.90
N PRO A 43 -4.44 2.86 -22.19
CA PRO A 43 -5.07 4.07 -21.64
C PRO A 43 -5.06 4.14 -20.10
N TYR A 44 -5.21 2.99 -19.44
CA TYR A 44 -5.24 2.87 -17.97
C TYR A 44 -3.91 2.50 -17.29
N ILE A 45 -2.79 2.41 -18.01
CA ILE A 45 -1.51 1.99 -17.38
C ILE A 45 -1.08 2.97 -16.28
N ASN A 46 -1.21 4.27 -16.54
CA ASN A 46 -0.80 5.31 -15.58
C ASN A 46 -1.66 5.26 -14.31
N ASP A 47 -2.98 5.13 -14.46
CA ASP A 47 -3.90 5.03 -13.32
C ASP A 47 -3.65 3.77 -12.50
N TYR A 48 -3.42 2.64 -13.19
CA TYR A 48 -3.10 1.36 -12.55
C TYR A 48 -1.77 1.43 -11.78
N GLU A 49 -0.72 2.00 -12.35
CA GLU A 49 0.56 2.18 -11.65
C GLU A 49 0.44 3.12 -10.46
N ALA A 50 -0.32 4.22 -10.61
CA ALA A 50 -0.54 5.20 -9.55
C ALA A 50 -1.25 4.57 -8.34
N ILE A 51 -2.43 3.95 -8.55
CA ILE A 51 -3.19 3.36 -7.44
C ILE A 51 -2.45 2.16 -6.82
N ARG A 52 -1.72 1.38 -7.63
CA ARG A 52 -0.88 0.28 -7.13
C ARG A 52 0.23 0.80 -6.23
N TYR A 53 0.89 1.89 -6.62
CA TYR A 53 1.93 2.50 -5.80
C TYR A 53 1.36 2.94 -4.45
N GLU A 54 0.24 3.65 -4.44
CA GLU A 54 -0.45 4.07 -3.23
C GLU A 54 -0.80 2.87 -2.35
N TYR A 55 -1.37 1.81 -2.94
CA TYR A 55 -1.69 0.60 -2.19
C TYR A 55 -0.47 -0.01 -1.50
N ILE A 56 0.67 -0.09 -2.21
CA ILE A 56 1.91 -0.60 -1.63
C ILE A 56 2.38 0.29 -0.48
N GLN A 57 2.31 1.62 -0.60
CA GLN A 57 2.70 2.53 0.48
C GLN A 57 1.81 2.35 1.70
N TRP A 58 0.48 2.38 1.52
CA TRP A 58 -0.48 2.21 2.60
C TRP A 58 -0.29 0.89 3.33
N MET A 59 -0.24 -0.23 2.63
CA MET A 59 -0.09 -1.55 3.24
C MET A 59 1.22 -1.73 4.03
N ASN A 60 2.26 -0.95 3.71
CA ASN A 60 3.52 -0.99 4.47
C ASN A 60 3.49 -0.10 5.71
N ASN A 61 2.74 1.01 5.70
CA ASN A 61 2.94 2.10 6.65
C ASN A 61 1.75 2.38 7.58
N TYR A 62 0.51 2.04 7.18
CA TYR A 62 -0.69 2.54 7.87
C TYR A 62 -0.76 2.18 9.36
N VAL A 63 -0.27 0.98 9.73
CA VAL A 63 -0.22 0.54 11.13
C VAL A 63 0.74 1.43 11.92
N ASP A 64 1.92 1.70 11.37
CA ASP A 64 2.90 2.54 12.04
C ASP A 64 2.37 3.96 12.21
N ASP A 65 1.73 4.52 11.19
CA ASP A 65 1.08 5.83 11.25
C ASP A 65 -0.01 5.90 12.34
N LEU A 66 -0.81 4.84 12.49
CA LEU A 66 -1.80 4.72 13.56
C LEU A 66 -1.16 4.71 14.96
N TYR A 67 -0.01 4.06 15.14
CA TYR A 67 0.72 4.08 16.40
C TYR A 67 1.42 5.42 16.64
N MET A 68 1.86 6.13 15.60
CA MET A 68 2.50 7.43 15.73
C MET A 68 1.59 8.46 16.42
N TYR A 69 0.27 8.41 16.18
CA TYR A 69 -0.69 9.23 16.94
C TYR A 69 -0.53 9.07 18.45
N TRP A 70 -0.41 7.85 18.95
CA TRP A 70 -0.31 7.56 20.38
C TRP A 70 1.06 7.86 20.97
N LEU A 71 2.09 7.97 20.13
CA LEU A 71 3.47 8.25 20.53
C LEU A 71 3.80 9.76 20.45
N TYR A 72 3.23 10.46 19.47
CA TYR A 72 3.61 11.82 19.08
C TYR A 72 2.44 12.78 18.88
N GLY A 73 1.20 12.29 18.86
CA GLY A 73 -0.01 13.08 18.63
C GLY A 73 -0.36 13.29 17.15
N ALA A 74 0.39 12.71 16.21
CA ALA A 74 0.16 12.82 14.76
C ALA A 74 0.75 11.62 13.98
N PRO A 75 0.25 11.31 12.76
CA PRO A 75 -0.96 11.86 12.16
C PRO A 75 -2.20 11.45 12.96
N LYS A 76 -3.30 12.20 12.85
CA LYS A 76 -4.57 11.80 13.46
C LYS A 76 -5.21 10.71 12.62
N LYS A 77 -5.97 9.83 13.28
CA LYS A 77 -6.77 8.81 12.60
C LYS A 77 -7.69 9.41 11.55
N GLU A 78 -8.32 10.55 11.84
CA GLU A 78 -9.18 11.27 10.90
C GLU A 78 -8.43 11.73 9.65
N SER A 79 -7.16 12.16 9.81
CA SER A 79 -6.32 12.55 8.67
C SER A 79 -5.98 11.37 7.76
N LEU A 80 -5.75 10.19 8.32
CA LEU A 80 -5.54 8.98 7.52
C LEU A 80 -6.81 8.59 6.73
N LEU A 81 -7.98 8.75 7.35
CA LEU A 81 -9.26 8.49 6.70
C LEU A 81 -9.53 9.46 5.55
N GLU A 82 -9.25 10.75 5.75
CA GLU A 82 -9.37 11.79 4.73
C GLU A 82 -8.46 11.51 3.53
N GLN A 83 -7.21 11.10 3.77
CA GLN A 83 -6.29 10.72 2.68
C GLN A 83 -6.78 9.53 1.87
N ILE A 84 -7.43 8.54 2.50
CA ILE A 84 -8.06 7.43 1.78
C ILE A 84 -9.29 7.93 1.00
N ASP A 85 -10.10 8.83 1.56
CA ASP A 85 -11.25 9.40 0.86
C ASP A 85 -10.81 10.20 -0.38
N ASP A 86 -9.73 10.98 -0.28
CA ASP A 86 -9.14 11.71 -1.40
C ASP A 86 -8.66 10.75 -2.50
N LEU A 87 -7.97 9.67 -2.10
CA LEU A 87 -7.49 8.63 -3.02
C LEU A 87 -8.65 7.92 -3.74
N LEU A 88 -9.69 7.54 -3.00
CA LEU A 88 -10.89 6.92 -3.60
C LEU A 88 -11.60 7.90 -4.55
N GLY A 89 -11.59 9.19 -4.22
CA GLY A 89 -12.14 10.25 -5.07
C GLY A 89 -11.39 10.42 -6.39
N GLU A 90 -10.07 10.30 -6.39
CA GLU A 90 -9.23 10.40 -7.59
C GLU A 90 -9.58 9.35 -8.65
N PHE A 91 -9.90 8.13 -8.20
CA PHE A 91 -10.17 6.98 -9.07
C PHE A 91 -11.65 6.59 -9.14
N ILE A 92 -12.56 7.48 -8.72
CA ILE A 92 -13.98 7.16 -8.55
C ILE A 92 -14.66 6.66 -9.83
N ASP A 93 -14.21 7.13 -11.00
CA ASP A 93 -14.78 6.75 -12.30
C ASP A 93 -14.66 5.24 -12.57
N PHE A 94 -13.67 4.56 -11.98
CA PHE A 94 -13.49 3.12 -12.14
C PHE A 94 -14.54 2.28 -11.40
N TYR A 95 -15.28 2.85 -10.45
CA TYR A 95 -16.45 2.17 -9.88
C TYR A 95 -17.53 1.91 -10.93
N ALA A 96 -17.76 2.85 -11.84
CA ALA A 96 -18.78 2.70 -12.89
C ALA A 96 -18.42 1.61 -13.90
N LEU A 97 -17.13 1.29 -14.05
CA LEU A 97 -16.65 0.24 -14.94
C LEU A 97 -16.78 -1.16 -14.31
N GLU A 98 -16.90 -1.26 -12.98
CA GLU A 98 -16.97 -2.52 -12.22
C GLU A 98 -15.90 -3.56 -12.64
N GLY A 99 -14.75 -3.08 -13.12
CA GLY A 99 -13.68 -3.93 -13.63
C GLY A 99 -13.97 -4.67 -14.94
N GLN A 100 -14.94 -4.22 -15.74
CA GLN A 100 -15.34 -4.88 -16.98
C GLN A 100 -14.58 -4.40 -18.22
N ASP A 101 -13.89 -3.25 -18.13
CA ASP A 101 -13.19 -2.62 -19.25
C ASP A 101 -11.70 -3.00 -19.29
N GLY A 102 -11.42 -4.30 -19.38
CA GLY A 102 -10.07 -4.84 -19.44
C GLY A 102 -9.37 -5.06 -18.09
N VAL A 103 -8.14 -5.56 -18.15
CA VAL A 103 -7.40 -6.04 -16.97
C VAL A 103 -7.06 -4.91 -15.99
N PHE A 104 -6.60 -3.77 -16.50
CA PHE A 104 -6.22 -2.67 -15.62
C PHE A 104 -7.41 -2.02 -14.92
N SER A 105 -8.56 -1.85 -15.60
CA SER A 105 -9.76 -1.34 -14.91
C SER A 105 -10.21 -2.31 -13.81
N ALA A 106 -10.13 -3.63 -14.05
CA ALA A 106 -10.42 -4.63 -13.03
C ALA A 106 -9.47 -4.54 -11.83
N GLU A 107 -8.19 -4.31 -12.07
CA GLU A 107 -7.20 -4.18 -11.00
C GLU A 107 -7.37 -2.89 -10.21
N ILE A 108 -7.60 -1.76 -10.88
CA ILE A 108 -7.90 -0.48 -10.22
C ILE A 108 -9.14 -0.64 -9.35
N TYR A 109 -10.22 -1.20 -9.89
CA TYR A 109 -11.44 -1.46 -9.13
C TYR A 109 -11.18 -2.31 -7.88
N ASN A 110 -10.40 -3.40 -8.00
CA ASN A 110 -10.05 -4.21 -6.84
C ASN A 110 -9.25 -3.46 -5.79
N TYR A 111 -8.32 -2.58 -6.18
CA TYR A 111 -7.62 -1.72 -5.22
C TYR A 111 -8.56 -0.76 -4.50
N LEU A 112 -9.58 -0.21 -5.18
CA LEU A 112 -10.59 0.63 -4.54
C LEU A 112 -11.35 -0.14 -3.45
N ILE A 113 -11.76 -1.39 -3.73
CA ILE A 113 -12.39 -2.25 -2.73
C ILE A 113 -11.46 -2.54 -1.55
N ASP A 114 -10.17 -2.80 -1.82
CA ASP A 114 -9.17 -3.00 -0.78
C ASP A 114 -8.98 -1.73 0.09
N PHE A 115 -9.04 -0.54 -0.51
CA PHE A 115 -8.98 0.74 0.21
C PHE A 115 -10.23 1.02 1.04
N GLU A 116 -11.43 0.70 0.56
CA GLU A 116 -12.64 0.75 1.37
C GLU A 116 -12.55 -0.17 2.59
N GLN A 117 -11.95 -1.36 2.40
CA GLN A 117 -11.73 -2.29 3.48
C GLN A 117 -10.68 -1.76 4.47
N LEU A 118 -9.58 -1.20 3.99
CA LEU A 118 -8.59 -0.53 4.83
C LEU A 118 -9.20 0.62 5.63
N GLN A 119 -10.10 1.40 5.02
CA GLN A 119 -10.80 2.48 5.69
C GLN A 119 -11.62 1.95 6.88
N LYS A 120 -12.31 0.82 6.71
CA LYS A 120 -13.03 0.13 7.80
C LYS A 120 -12.08 -0.35 8.88
N GLU A 121 -10.93 -0.90 8.51
CA GLU A 121 -9.91 -1.35 9.46
C GLU A 121 -9.36 -0.19 10.29
N ILE A 122 -9.00 0.93 9.65
CA ILE A 122 -8.55 2.15 10.33
C ILE A 122 -9.65 2.68 11.26
N ARG A 123 -10.91 2.77 10.78
CA ARG A 123 -12.07 3.22 11.59
C ARG A 123 -12.28 2.36 12.84
N ASN A 124 -12.04 1.05 12.75
CA ASN A 124 -12.19 0.12 13.85
C ASN A 124 -10.89 -0.16 14.61
N PHE A 125 -9.78 0.48 14.24
CA PHE A 125 -8.51 0.26 14.88
C PHE A 125 -8.55 0.68 16.35
N GLU A 126 -8.18 -0.25 17.22
CA GLU A 126 -7.94 -0.07 18.65
C GLU A 126 -6.46 -0.34 18.94
N VAL A 127 -5.87 0.46 19.83
CA VAL A 127 -4.46 0.32 20.16
C VAL A 127 -4.23 -0.96 20.96
N ASP A 128 -3.20 -1.73 20.60
CA ASP A 128 -2.71 -2.80 21.46
C ASP A 128 -1.74 -2.18 22.48
N GLU A 129 -2.16 -2.13 23.75
CA GLU A 129 -1.37 -1.58 24.86
C GLU A 129 0.01 -2.24 25.03
N LYS A 130 0.13 -3.54 24.73
CA LYS A 130 1.43 -4.24 24.83
C LYS A 130 2.38 -3.78 23.74
N GLU A 131 1.88 -3.68 22.51
CA GLU A 131 2.67 -3.19 21.38
C GLU A 131 3.02 -1.72 21.55
N LEU A 132 2.07 -0.89 22.00
CA LEU A 132 2.32 0.52 22.30
C LEU A 132 3.42 0.67 23.37
N LYS A 133 3.37 -0.11 24.45
CA LYS A 133 4.41 -0.10 25.48
C LYS A 133 5.78 -0.47 24.90
N LYS A 134 5.85 -1.54 24.11
CA LYS A 134 7.09 -1.97 23.44
C LYS A 134 7.66 -0.87 22.54
N ARG A 135 6.81 -0.22 21.73
CA ARG A 135 7.22 0.89 20.87
C ARG A 135 7.74 2.08 21.67
N ARG A 136 7.09 2.42 22.79
CA ARG A 136 7.59 3.47 23.70
C ARG A 136 8.98 3.14 24.24
N GLU A 137 9.22 1.91 24.66
CA GLU A 137 10.53 1.48 25.18
C GLU A 137 11.63 1.60 24.12
N VAL A 138 11.37 1.18 22.88
CA VAL A 138 12.30 1.35 21.75
C VAL A 138 12.63 2.83 21.54
N LEU A 139 11.61 3.70 21.51
CA LEU A 139 11.80 5.13 21.33
C LEU A 139 12.60 5.79 22.46
N TYR A 140 12.40 5.37 23.70
CA TYR A 140 13.20 5.85 24.83
C TYR A 140 14.67 5.45 24.69
N GLU A 141 14.93 4.20 24.29
CA GLU A 141 16.29 3.69 24.11
C GLU A 141 17.01 4.41 22.96
N GLU A 142 16.32 4.66 21.84
CA GLU A 142 16.86 5.42 20.72
C GLU A 142 17.20 6.87 21.10
N LYS A 143 16.31 7.54 21.83
CA LYS A 143 16.56 8.90 22.34
C LYS A 143 17.77 8.92 23.26
N ARG A 144 17.88 7.97 24.19
CA ARG A 144 19.03 7.85 25.11
C ARG A 144 20.33 7.72 24.34
N ARG A 145 20.40 6.80 23.38
CA ARG A 145 21.60 6.58 22.55
C ARG A 145 21.97 7.83 21.75
N ARG A 146 20.99 8.56 21.23
CA ARG A 146 21.24 9.81 20.50
C ARG A 146 21.85 10.87 21.41
N THR A 147 21.29 11.08 22.60
CA THR A 147 21.82 12.02 23.59
C THR A 147 23.23 11.63 24.04
N GLU A 148 23.50 10.34 24.29
CA GLU A 148 24.84 9.86 24.63
C GLU A 148 25.85 10.14 23.50
N LYS A 149 25.45 9.92 22.24
CA LYS A 149 26.29 10.24 21.08
C LYS A 149 26.55 11.74 20.93
N GLU A 150 25.58 12.59 21.22
CA GLU A 150 25.71 14.05 21.18
C GLU A 150 26.57 14.60 22.34
N MET A 151 26.60 13.91 23.49
CA MET A 151 27.39 14.32 24.66
C MET A 151 28.85 13.88 24.60
N TRP A 152 29.14 12.76 23.92
CA TRP A 152 30.46 12.09 23.98
C TRP A 152 31.11 11.87 22.60
N GLY A 153 30.48 12.32 21.51
CA GLY A 153 31.03 12.32 20.15
C GLY A 153 31.41 13.72 19.69
#